data_AF-A0A955ZME7-F1
#
_entry.id   AF-A0A955ZME7-F1
#
_cell.length_a   1.000
_cell.length_b   1.000
_cell.length_c   1.000
_cell.angle_alpha   90.00
_cell.angle_beta   90.00
_cell.angle_gamma   90.00
#
_symmetry.space_group_name_H-M   'P 1'
#
loop_
_entity.id
_entity.type
_entity.pdbx_description
1 polymer ?
#
loop_
_entity_poly.entity_id
_entity_poly.type
_entity_poly.pdbx_seq_one_letter_code
_entity_poly.pdbx_strand_id
1 'polypeptide(L)' 'MIAVQQNGEEEDRYEVRPLIQEKFKKLSSGQEVVFFINDEDKVTDVAFVEKE' A
#
# COMPACT_ATOMS: atom_id res chain seq x y z
N MET A 1 3.07 4.04 -8.87
CA MET A 1 2.17 2.87 -8.87
C MET A 1 2.75 1.80 -7.98
N ILE A 2 1.90 0.98 -7.38
CA ILE A 2 2.28 -0.23 -6.64
C ILE A 2 1.54 -1.43 -7.22
N ALA A 3 2.14 -2.60 -7.08
CA ALA A 3 1.52 -3.89 -7.36
C ALA A 3 1.16 -4.55 -6.01
N VAL A 4 -0.07 -5.02 -5.87
CA VAL A 4 -0.55 -5.74 -4.69
C VAL A 4 -0.94 -7.13 -5.14
N GLN A 5 -0.39 -8.13 -4.45
CA GLN A 5 -0.72 -9.53 -4.68
C GLN A 5 -1.23 -10.13 -3.37
N GLN A 6 -2.48 -10.57 -3.35
CA GLN A 6 -3.10 -11.21 -2.19
C GLN A 6 -3.09 -12.73 -2.41
N ASN A 7 -2.45 -13.50 -1.52
CA ASN A 7 -2.49 -14.97 -1.50
C ASN A 7 -2.26 -15.71 -2.85
N GLY A 8 -1.50 -15.13 -3.77
CA GLY A 8 -1.23 -15.72 -5.09
C GLY A 8 -2.35 -15.50 -6.13
N GLU A 9 -3.32 -14.64 -5.83
CA GLU A 9 -4.28 -14.10 -6.79
C GLU A 9 -3.60 -13.17 -7.81
N GLU A 10 -4.39 -12.69 -8.78
CA GLU A 10 -3.90 -11.78 -9.82
C GLU A 10 -3.30 -10.50 -9.22
N GLU A 11 -2.28 -9.95 -9.90
CA GLU A 11 -1.62 -8.73 -9.45
C GLU A 11 -2.51 -7.52 -9.75
N ASP A 12 -3.00 -6.86 -8.71
CA ASP A 12 -3.70 -5.58 -8.84
C ASP A 12 -2.72 -4.41 -8.79
N ARG A 13 -2.97 -3.39 -9.62
CA ARG A 13 -2.11 -2.21 -9.72
C ARG A 13 -2.84 -0.96 -9.32
N TYR A 14 -2.29 -0.25 -8.34
CA TYR A 14 -2.85 0.99 -7.82
C TYR A 14 -1.91 2.17 -8.02
N GLU A 15 -2.48 3.32 -8.39
CA GLU A 15 -1.74 4.57 -8.40
C GLU A 15 -1.56 5.10 -6.97
N VAL A 16 -0.38 5.66 -6.69
CA VAL A 16 -0.04 6.17 -5.35
C VAL A 16 -0.06 7.69 -5.41
N ARG A 17 -0.87 8.33 -4.57
CA ARG A 17 -0.93 9.80 -4.55
C ARG A 17 0.39 10.39 -4.06
N PRO A 18 0.87 11.51 -4.65
CA PRO A 18 2.16 12.10 -4.29
C PRO A 18 2.32 12.38 -2.80
N LEU A 19 1.24 12.77 -2.13
CA LEU A 19 1.19 13.14 -0.72
C LEU A 19 1.71 12.04 0.23
N ILE A 20 1.63 10.77 -0.16
CA ILE A 20 1.97 9.64 0.71
C ILE A 20 3.28 8.96 0.35
N GLN A 21 4.02 9.48 -0.64
CA GLN A 21 5.30 8.90 -1.04
C GLN A 21 6.31 8.84 0.11
N GLU A 22 6.29 9.83 1.01
CA GLU A 22 7.18 9.83 2.19
C GLU A 22 6.84 8.70 3.19
N LYS A 23 5.56 8.36 3.37
CA LYS A 23 5.17 7.21 4.19
C LYS A 23 5.58 5.90 3.52
N PHE A 24 5.41 5.81 2.19
CA PHE A 24 5.83 4.65 1.41
C PHE A 24 7.33 4.34 1.54
N LYS A 25 8.18 5.37 1.62
CA LYS A 25 9.63 5.19 1.81
C LYS A 25 10.00 4.52 3.14
N LYS A 26 9.08 4.48 4.11
CA LYS A 26 9.29 3.83 5.42
C LYS A 26 8.92 2.35 5.41
N LEU A 27 8.34 1.85 4.32
CA LEU A 27 8.02 0.43 4.18
C LEU A 27 9.30 -0.40 4.18
N SER A 28 9.32 -1.42 5.04
CA SER A 28 10.36 -2.43 5.07
C SER A 28 9.85 -3.74 4.47
N SER A 29 10.73 -4.48 3.80
CA SER A 29 10.38 -5.81 3.28
C SER A 29 9.91 -6.73 4.41
N GLY A 30 8.82 -7.45 4.18
CA GLY A 30 8.21 -8.35 5.17
C GLY A 30 7.36 -7.66 6.24
N GLN A 31 7.20 -6.33 6.16
CA GLN A 31 6.31 -5.58 7.04
C GLN A 31 4.85 -5.72 6.61
N GLU A 32 3.97 -5.98 7.57
CA GLU A 32 2.53 -5.99 7.36
C GLU A 32 1.97 -4.56 7.43
N VAL A 33 1.18 -4.19 6.42
CA VAL A 33 0.61 -2.85 6.29
C VAL A 33 -0.80 -2.91 5.72
N VAL A 34 -1.56 -1.84 5.96
CA VAL A 34 -2.90 -1.64 5.40
C VAL A 34 -2.87 -0.44 4.47
N PHE A 35 -3.31 -0.62 3.22
CA PHE A 35 -3.47 0.46 2.26
C PHE A 35 -4.91 0.98 2.24
N PHE A 36 -5.07 2.29 2.20
CA PHE A 36 -6.37 2.94 2.04
C PHE A 36 -6.56 3.36 0.58
N ILE A 37 -7.54 2.76 -0.08
CA ILE A 37 -7.84 2.98 -1.49
C ILE A 37 -9.16 3.76 -1.58
N ASN A 38 -9.23 4.76 -2.47
CA ASN A 38 -10.46 5.52 -2.71
C ASN A 38 -11.27 4.96 -3.89
N ASP A 39 -12.41 5.57 -4.19
CA ASP A 39 -13.30 5.19 -5.30
C ASP A 39 -12.70 5.34 -6.71
N GLU A 40 -11.48 5.89 -6.83
CA GLU A 40 -10.74 6.01 -8.10
C GLU A 40 -9.59 4.98 -8.22
N ASP A 41 -9.54 3.96 -7.35
CA ASP A 41 -8.46 2.96 -7.29
C ASP A 41 -7.07 3.59 -7.01
N LYS A 42 -7.03 4.66 -6.21
CA LYS A 42 -5.79 5.34 -5.80
C LYS A 42 -5.50 5.10 -4.33
N VAL A 43 -4.25 4.77 -4.04
CA VAL A 43 -3.75 4.70 -2.67
C VAL A 43 -3.65 6.11 -2.10
N THR A 44 -4.42 6.33 -1.04
CA THR A 44 -4.56 7.62 -0.34
C THR A 44 -3.81 7.68 0.97
N ASP A 45 -3.54 6.53 1.61
CA ASP A 45 -2.71 6.42 2.81
C ASP A 45 -2.21 4.99 3.05
N VAL A 46 -1.28 4.84 4.00
CA VAL A 46 -0.77 3.55 4.48
C VAL A 46 -0.64 3.58 6.00
N ALA A 47 -1.13 2.52 6.65
CA ALA A 47 -0.97 2.28 8.09
C ALA A 47 -0.06 1.08 8.33
N PHE A 48 0.83 1.21 9.33
CA PHE A 48 1.73 0.15 9.74
C PHE A 48 1.07 -0.67 10.85
N VAL A 49 1.06 -2.00 10.70
CA VAL A 49 0.61 -2.89 11.77
C VAL A 49 1.81 -3.18 12.66
N GLU A 50 1.81 -2.64 13.88
CA GLU A 50 2.82 -3.02 14.88
C GLU A 50 2.45 -4.39 15.44
N LYS A 51 3.37 -5.35 15.36
CA LYS A 51 3.24 -6.62 16.08
C LYS A 51 3.60 -6.36 17.53
N GLU A 52 2.64 -6.55 18.44
CA GLU A 52 2.86 -6.56 19.89
C GLU A 52 3.91 -7.59 20.33
#